data_AF-A0A7G8E8B2-F1
#
_entry.id   AF-A0A7G8E8B2-F1
#
_cell.length_a   1.000
_cell.length_b   1.000
_cell.length_c   1.000
_cell.angle_alpha   90.00
_cell.angle_beta   90.00
_cell.angle_gamma   90.00
#
_symmetry.space_group_name_H-M   'P 1'
#
loop_
_entity.id
_entity.type
_entity.pdbx_description
1 polymer ?
#
loop_
_entity_poly.entity_id
_entity_poly.type
_entity_poly.pdbx_seq_one_letter_code
_entity_poly.pdbx_strand_id
1 'polypeptide(L)'
;MPQRPGAFAAQFAPETLQRFRDLCRQQDKAYSKVLERLALLYIETNGAVLAERVAPGAAAPGVQKRQVQVETLQNKLLEDLLKRVEILEKKDVKMLYELDRVYKELAFLKSGLQSPG
;
A
#
# COMPACT_ATOMS: atom_id res chain seq x y z
N MET A 1 34.57 20.10 18.43
CA MET A 1 33.43 20.13 19.36
C MET A 1 32.67 18.81 19.20
N PRO A 2 32.55 17.96 20.23
CA PRO A 2 31.78 16.72 20.12
C PRO A 2 30.28 17.04 20.03
N GLN A 3 29.61 16.45 19.03
CA GLN A 3 28.19 16.63 18.75
C GLN A 3 27.34 16.15 19.94
N ARG A 4 26.41 16.99 20.42
CA ARG A 4 25.44 16.62 21.45
C ARG A 4 24.49 15.54 20.89
N PRO A 5 24.26 14.42 21.60
CA PRO A 5 23.21 13.49 21.24
C PRO A 5 21.88 14.24 21.25
N GLY A 6 21.18 14.27 20.11
CA GLY A 6 19.91 15.00 19.93
C GLY A 6 19.97 16.24 19.04
N ALA A 7 21.16 16.67 18.60
CA ALA A 7 21.23 17.64 17.50
C ALA A 7 20.94 16.89 16.18
N PHE A 8 19.85 17.23 15.49
CA PHE A 8 19.58 16.86 14.09
C PHE A 8 20.54 17.63 13.16
N ALA A 9 21.82 17.73 13.52
CA ALA A 9 22.86 18.24 12.67
C ALA A 9 23.19 17.12 11.68
N ALA A 10 22.38 17.06 10.64
CA ALA A 10 22.50 16.20 9.49
C ALA A 10 23.86 16.44 8.79
N GLN A 11 24.92 15.82 9.29
CA GLN A 11 26.18 15.69 8.59
C GLN A 11 26.02 14.65 7.48
N PHE A 12 25.11 14.89 6.54
CA PHE A 12 25.11 14.13 5.31
C PHE A 12 26.39 14.53 4.55
N ALA A 13 27.15 13.52 4.12
CA ALA A 13 28.29 13.76 3.26
C ALA A 13 27.85 14.62 2.05
N PRO A 14 28.63 15.62 1.64
CA PRO A 14 28.27 16.51 0.54
C PRO A 14 28.00 15.74 -0.76
N GLU A 15 28.67 14.60 -0.95
CA GLU A 15 28.45 13.69 -2.08
C GLU A 15 27.06 13.04 -2.05
N THR A 16 26.57 12.70 -0.86
CA THR A 16 25.23 12.13 -0.67
C THR A 16 24.14 13.16 -0.96
N LEU A 17 24.33 14.40 -0.53
CA LEU A 17 23.41 15.51 -0.84
C LEU A 17 23.40 15.83 -2.34
N GLN A 18 24.56 15.79 -2.99
CA GLN A 18 24.67 16.02 -4.43
C GLN A 18 23.94 14.93 -5.22
N ARG A 19 24.19 13.65 -4.93
CA ARG A 19 23.49 12.51 -5.56
C ARG A 19 21.98 12.58 -5.35
N PHE A 20 21.54 12.98 -4.16
CA PHE A 20 20.12 13.12 -3.86
C PHE A 20 19.46 14.27 -4.65
N ARG A 21 20.17 15.39 -4.82
CA ARG A 21 19.73 16.49 -5.70
C ARG A 21 19.62 16.08 -7.16
N ASP A 22 20.60 15.33 -7.66
CA ASP A 22 20.61 14.86 -9.04
C ASP A 22 19.47 13.87 -9.29
N LEU A 23 19.17 12.98 -8.35
CA LEU A 23 17.99 12.11 -8.39
C LEU A 23 16.68 12.88 -8.41
N CYS A 24 16.56 13.95 -7.62
CA CYS A 24 15.37 14.80 -7.62
C CYS A 24 15.17 15.47 -8.99
N ARG A 25 16.26 15.96 -9.61
CA ARG A 25 16.22 16.53 -10.97
C ARG A 25 15.84 15.50 -12.03
N GLN A 26 16.40 14.29 -11.97
CA GLN A 26 16.09 13.22 -12.92
C GLN A 26 14.62 12.80 -12.88
N GLN A 27 13.97 12.92 -11.72
CA GLN A 27 12.55 12.58 -11.55
C GLN A 27 11.61 13.78 -11.70
N ASP A 28 12.11 14.94 -12.11
CA ASP A 28 11.36 16.21 -12.21
C ASP A 28 10.65 16.60 -10.89
N LYS A 29 11.27 16.28 -9.74
CA LYS A 29 10.71 16.55 -8.42
C LYS A 29 11.47 17.67 -7.73
N ALA A 30 10.72 18.62 -7.17
CA ALA A 30 11.28 19.69 -6.35
C ALA A 30 11.91 19.09 -5.09
N TYR A 31 13.22 19.35 -4.90
CA TYR A 31 14.01 18.87 -3.76
C TYR A 31 13.34 19.15 -2.40
N SER A 32 12.75 20.34 -2.23
CA SER A 32 12.02 20.72 -1.02
C SER A 32 10.77 19.87 -0.77
N LYS A 33 10.02 19.53 -1.83
CA LYS A 33 8.82 18.68 -1.73
C LYS A 33 9.14 17.23 -1.41
N VAL A 34 10.27 16.73 -1.92
CA VAL A 34 10.75 15.38 -1.57
C VAL A 34 11.16 15.32 -0.10
N LEU A 35 11.87 16.34 0.39
CA LEU A 35 12.23 16.42 1.81
C LEU A 35 11.01 16.55 2.72
N GLU A 36 10.04 17.38 2.35
CA GLU A 36 8.78 17.54 3.10
C GLU A 36 8.04 16.20 3.22
N ARG A 37 7.91 15.48 2.10
CA ARG A 37 7.26 14.16 2.08
C ARG A 37 8.05 13.11 2.86
N LEU A 38 9.38 13.13 2.78
CA LEU A 38 10.24 12.26 3.56
C LEU A 38 10.11 12.53 5.06
N ALA A 39 10.02 13.79 5.47
CA ALA A 39 9.83 14.19 6.87
C ALA A 39 8.47 13.74 7.40
N LEU A 40 7.40 13.91 6.62
CA LEU A 40 6.06 13.41 6.97
C LEU A 40 6.07 11.89 7.16
N LEU A 41 6.62 11.16 6.19
CA LEU A 41 6.75 9.69 6.28
C LEU A 41 7.61 9.26 7.47
N TYR A 42 8.69 10.01 7.77
CA TYR A 42 9.54 9.72 8.92
C TYR A 42 8.78 9.86 10.24
N ILE A 43 7.92 10.87 10.37
CA ILE A 43 7.07 11.07 11.55
C ILE A 43 5.98 9.99 11.62
N GLU A 44 5.26 9.76 10.53
CA GLU A 44 4.19 8.74 10.45
C GLU A 44 4.70 7.34 10.79
N THR A 45 5.92 7.01 10.37
CA THR A 45 6.54 5.70 10.61
C THR A 45 7.39 5.67 11.87
N ASN A 46 7.40 6.74 12.68
CA ASN A 46 8.24 6.89 13.87
C ASN A 46 9.72 6.51 13.62
N GLY A 47 10.25 6.94 12.47
CA GLY A 47 11.62 6.71 12.04
C GLY A 47 11.89 5.36 11.37
N ALA A 48 10.90 4.46 11.25
CA ALA A 48 11.10 3.15 10.64
C ALA A 48 11.50 3.23 9.14
N VAL A 49 11.10 4.30 8.43
CA VAL A 49 11.47 4.52 7.02
C VAL A 49 12.98 4.63 6.77
N LEU A 50 13.77 5.01 7.78
CA LEU A 50 15.23 5.06 7.71
C LEU A 50 15.92 3.90 8.45
N ALA A 51 15.17 3.09 9.21
CA ALA A 51 15.72 2.05 10.08
C ALA A 51 16.21 0.80 9.31
N GLU A 52 15.82 0.62 8.05
CA GLU A 52 16.10 -0.63 7.33
C GLU A 52 17.54 -0.75 6.75
N ARG A 53 18.45 0.18 7.04
CA ARG A 53 19.83 0.12 6.51
C ARG A 53 20.95 0.51 7.49
N VAL A 54 20.79 0.25 8.78
CA VAL A 54 21.93 0.21 9.70
C VAL A 54 22.11 -1.21 10.24
N ALA A 55 22.74 -2.05 9.43
CA ALA A 55 23.46 -3.21 9.93
C ALA A 55 24.91 -3.09 9.46
N PRO A 56 25.86 -2.72 10.34
CA PRO A 56 27.27 -2.87 10.05
C PRO A 56 27.64 -4.34 10.25
N GLY A 57 28.08 -5.01 9.18
CA GLY A 57 28.83 -6.26 9.26
C GLY A 57 28.00 -7.52 9.57
N ALA A 58 27.61 -8.22 8.51
CA ALA A 58 27.73 -9.70 8.38
C ALA A 58 27.01 -10.12 7.11
N ALA A 59 27.76 -10.41 6.05
CA ALA A 59 27.27 -11.22 4.96
C ALA A 59 26.99 -12.63 5.52
N ALA A 60 25.76 -12.86 5.98
CA ALA A 60 25.24 -14.18 6.29
C ALA A 60 24.41 -14.67 5.09
N PRO A 61 24.64 -15.91 4.57
CA PRO A 61 24.00 -16.42 3.35
C PRO A 61 22.54 -16.86 3.56
N GLY A 62 21.78 -16.14 4.41
CA GLY A 62 20.39 -16.46 4.79
C GLY A 62 19.34 -15.46 4.33
N VAL A 63 19.74 -14.28 3.83
CA VAL A 63 18.81 -13.17 3.52
C VAL A 63 17.92 -13.49 2.31
N GLN A 64 18.43 -14.22 1.32
CA GLN A 64 17.68 -14.58 0.11
C GLN A 64 16.49 -15.50 0.42
N LYS A 65 16.63 -16.48 1.32
CA LYS A 65 15.52 -17.38 1.72
C LYS A 65 14.41 -16.65 2.47
N ARG A 66 14.72 -15.56 3.17
CA ARG A 66 13.73 -14.75 3.91
C ARG A 66 13.01 -13.78 3.00
N GLN A 67 13.71 -13.15 2.05
CA GLN A 67 13.11 -12.29 1.03
C GLN A 67 12.12 -13.06 0.15
N VAL A 68 12.52 -14.24 -0.36
CA VAL A 68 11.63 -15.08 -1.18
C VAL A 68 10.39 -15.53 -0.41
N GLN A 69 10.50 -15.81 0.90
CA GLN A 69 9.34 -16.15 1.73
C GLN A 69 8.41 -14.95 1.92
N VAL A 70 8.93 -13.74 2.12
CA VAL A 70 8.12 -12.53 2.29
C VAL A 70 7.39 -12.17 0.98
N GLU A 71 8.05 -12.27 -0.18
CA GLU A 71 7.39 -12.11 -1.48
C GLU A 71 6.33 -13.19 -1.74
N THR A 72 6.62 -14.45 -1.39
CA THR A 72 5.64 -15.54 -1.52
C THR A 72 4.41 -15.32 -0.64
N LEU A 73 4.59 -14.80 0.58
CA LEU A 73 3.49 -14.47 1.49
C LEU A 73 2.67 -13.28 0.99
N GLN A 74 3.31 -12.24 0.45
CA GLN A 74 2.63 -11.10 -0.17
C GLN A 74 1.82 -11.52 -1.39
N ASN A 75 2.39 -12.38 -2.24
CA ASN A 75 1.69 -12.91 -3.42
C ASN A 75 0.48 -13.76 -3.03
N LYS A 76 0.58 -14.62 -2.00
CA LYS A 76 -0.57 -15.39 -1.50
C LYS A 76 -1.67 -14.50 -0.93
N LEU A 77 -1.32 -13.44 -0.21
CA LEU A 77 -2.30 -12.48 0.31
C LEU A 77 -3.02 -11.76 -0.84
N LEU A 78 -2.27 -11.34 -1.86
CA LEU A 78 -2.83 -10.71 -3.06
C LEU A 78 -3.78 -11.66 -3.79
N GLU A 79 -3.40 -12.93 -3.97
CA GLU A 79 -4.25 -13.96 -4.56
C GLU A 79 -5.54 -14.22 -3.75
N ASP A 80 -5.44 -14.27 -2.41
CA ASP A 80 -6.63 -14.43 -1.55
C ASP A 80 -7.55 -13.21 -1.64
N LEU A 81 -6.97 -12.00 -1.70
CA LEU A 81 -7.73 -10.77 -1.87
C LEU A 81 -8.49 -10.76 -3.20
N LEU A 82 -7.81 -11.12 -4.30
CA LEU A 82 -8.42 -11.19 -5.64
C LEU A 82 -9.57 -12.21 -5.68
N LYS A 83 -9.39 -13.40 -5.09
CA LYS A 83 -10.46 -14.40 -5.00
C LYS A 83 -11.66 -13.92 -4.19
N ARG A 84 -11.43 -13.22 -3.08
CA ARG A 84 -12.52 -12.66 -2.27
C ARG A 84 -13.31 -11.59 -3.02
N VAL A 85 -12.62 -10.73 -3.77
CA VAL A 85 -13.28 -9.72 -4.62
C VAL A 85 -14.16 -10.40 -5.66
N GLU A 86 -13.66 -11.42 -6.37
CA GLU A 86 -14.44 -12.16 -7.36
C GLU A 86 -15.71 -12.80 -6.75
N ILE A 87 -15.61 -13.35 -5.54
CA ILE A 87 -16.76 -13.93 -4.82
C ILE A 87 -17.78 -12.85 -4.44
N LEU A 88 -17.31 -11.68 -3.99
CA LEU A 88 -18.19 -10.55 -3.63
C LEU A 88 -18.93 -10.02 -4.85
N GLU A 89 -18.23 -9.82 -5.98
CA GLU A 89 -18.85 -9.39 -7.23
C GLU A 89 -19.94 -10.37 -7.70
N LYS A 90 -19.68 -11.68 -7.62
CA LYS A 90 -20.68 -12.72 -7.94
C LYS A 90 -21.89 -12.67 -7.01
N LYS A 91 -21.68 -12.41 -5.73
CA LYS A 91 -22.76 -12.27 -4.75
C LYS A 91 -23.60 -11.02 -5.01
N ASP A 92 -22.96 -9.90 -5.36
CA ASP A 92 -23.66 -8.65 -5.67
C ASP A 92 -24.54 -8.78 -6.91
N VAL A 93 -24.04 -9.40 -7.98
CA VAL A 93 -24.85 -9.69 -9.18
C VAL A 93 -26.06 -10.55 -8.84
N LYS A 94 -25.87 -11.60 -8.02
CA LYS A 94 -26.98 -12.47 -7.59
C LYS A 94 -27.99 -11.69 -6.75
N MET A 95 -27.52 -10.85 -5.83
CA MET A 95 -28.39 -10.02 -4.99
C MET A 95 -29.21 -9.06 -5.84
N LEU A 96 -28.60 -8.38 -6.82
CA LEU A 96 -29.29 -7.48 -7.74
C LEU A 96 -30.39 -8.19 -8.53
N TYR A 97 -30.13 -9.42 -8.99
CA TYR A 97 -31.13 -10.24 -9.69
C TYR A 97 -32.34 -10.57 -8.79
N GLU A 98 -32.09 -11.00 -7.55
CA GLU A 98 -33.18 -11.31 -6.60
C GLU A 98 -33.96 -10.04 -6.23
N LEU A 99 -33.28 -8.90 -6.10
CA LEU A 99 -33.90 -7.61 -5.84
C LEU A 99 -34.87 -7.21 -6.98
N ASP A 100 -34.41 -7.31 -8.23
CA ASP A 100 -35.25 -7.05 -9.41
C ASP A 100 -36.46 -7.99 -9.47
N ARG A 101 -36.25 -9.28 -9.17
CA ARG A 101 -37.34 -10.26 -9.11
C ARG A 101 -38.38 -9.89 -8.06
N VAL A 102 -37.97 -9.58 -6.83
CA VAL A 102 -38.89 -9.20 -5.75
C VAL A 102 -39.62 -7.90 -6.10
N TYR A 103 -38.94 -6.92 -6.70
CA TYR A 103 -39.59 -5.70 -7.17
C TYR A 103 -40.66 -5.97 -8.23
N LYS A 104 -40.41 -6.88 -9.17
CA LYS A 104 -41.40 -7.30 -10.16
C LYS A 104 -42.58 -8.00 -9.53
N GLU A 105 -42.35 -8.92 -8.58
CA GLU A 105 -43.42 -9.61 -7.84
C GLU A 105 -44.27 -8.61 -7.02
N LEU A 106 -43.64 -7.64 -6.35
CA LEU A 106 -44.35 -6.58 -5.63
C LEU A 106 -45.15 -5.66 -6.55
N ALA A 107 -44.59 -5.27 -7.70
CA ALA A 107 -45.29 -4.48 -8.70
C ALA A 107 -46.49 -5.25 -9.27
N PHE A 108 -46.32 -6.55 -9.53
CA PHE A 108 -47.38 -7.44 -9.96
C PHE A 108 -48.52 -7.52 -8.94
N LEU A 109 -48.21 -7.79 -7.66
CA LEU A 109 -49.20 -7.80 -6.58
C LEU A 109 -49.92 -6.45 -6.44
N LYS A 110 -49.18 -5.34 -6.53
CA LYS A 110 -49.74 -3.98 -6.44
C LYS A 110 -50.65 -3.64 -7.62
N SER A 111 -50.42 -4.25 -8.79
CA SER A 111 -51.23 -4.01 -10.00
C SER A 111 -52.59 -4.72 -10.00
N GLY A 112 -52.84 -5.64 -9.05
CA GLY A 112 -54.11 -6.36 -8.95
C GLY A 112 -54.36 -7.39 -10.06
N LEU A 113 -53.36 -7.72 -10.87
CA LEU A 113 -53.41 -8.74 -11.92
C LEU A 113 -53.31 -10.15 -11.30
N GLN A 114 -54.19 -11.07 -11.72
CA GLN A 114 -54.03 -12.51 -11.44
C GLN A 114 -52.99 -13.10 -12.39
N SER A 115 -52.09 -13.94 -11.87
CA SER A 115 -51.03 -14.58 -12.65
C SER A 115 -51.64 -15.43 -13.77
N PRO A 116 -51.16 -15.33 -15.01
CA PRO A 116 -51.62 -16.21 -16.08
C PRO A 116 -51.29 -17.65 -15.69
N GLY A 117 -52.33 -18.47 -15.54
CA GLY A 117 -52.24 -19.89 -15.21
C GLY A 117 -51.76 -20.73 -16.38
#